data_AF-A0A7V8G6K6-F1
#
_entry.id   AF-A0A7V8G6K6-F1
#
_cell.length_a   1.000
_cell.length_b   1.000
_cell.length_c   1.000
_cell.angle_alpha   90.00
_cell.angle_beta   90.00
_cell.angle_gamma   90.00
#
_symmetry.space_group_name_H-M   'P 1'
#
loop_
_entity.id
_entity.type
_entity.pdbx_description
1 polymer ?
#
loop_
_entity_poly.entity_id
_entity_poly.type
_entity_poly.pdbx_seq_one_letter_code
_entity_poly.pdbx_strand_id
1 'polypeptide(L)'
;MTDGWRVVAHVGADPLAEDWHAQLVRRLGYRPRRVGTWTELAMHGALRCIDAAGEAALPAGARLRVGSRRGPWAATCTGLEQLDAGLTMPFTFMQSQPALALAEVGRCLGWRGDGSFVLNRDAEQLLRLVVHGAGADGLLLGQVEEAGGALPMRSEWWRLLPA
;
A
#
# COMPACT_ATOMS: atom_id res chain seq x y z
N MET A 1 -0.77 -4.37 22.35
CA MET A 1 -1.67 -3.34 21.77
C MET A 1 -2.39 -3.88 20.55
N THR A 2 -3.19 -4.92 20.79
CA THR A 2 -4.01 -5.65 19.82
C THR A 2 -5.21 -6.23 20.57
N ASP A 3 -5.65 -5.55 21.65
CA ASP A 3 -6.73 -6.06 22.48
C ASP A 3 -7.99 -6.12 21.61
N GLY A 4 -8.53 -7.32 21.43
CA GLY A 4 -9.65 -7.58 20.53
C GLY A 4 -9.31 -7.74 19.04
N TRP A 5 -8.02 -7.82 18.67
CA TRP A 5 -7.59 -8.04 17.28
C TRP A 5 -6.55 -9.15 17.17
N ARG A 6 -6.70 -10.02 16.17
CA ARG A 6 -5.73 -11.06 15.82
C ARG A 6 -5.13 -10.79 14.44
N VAL A 7 -3.82 -11.00 14.32
CA VAL A 7 -3.11 -11.01 13.04
C VAL A 7 -3.33 -12.38 12.40
N VAL A 8 -3.94 -12.42 11.22
CA VAL A 8 -4.13 -13.67 10.46
C VAL A 8 -3.11 -13.83 9.35
N ALA A 9 -2.52 -12.73 8.89
CA ALA A 9 -1.33 -12.74 8.06
C ALA A 9 -0.49 -11.50 8.33
N HIS A 10 0.81 -11.66 8.24
CA HIS A 10 1.78 -10.58 8.23
C HIS A 10 2.82 -10.92 7.17
N VAL A 11 3.04 -9.98 6.26
CA VAL A 11 4.09 -10.08 5.26
C VAL A 11 4.93 -8.82 5.32
N GLY A 12 6.24 -9.00 5.40
CA GLY A 12 7.23 -7.95 5.33
C GLY A 12 8.53 -8.56 4.85
N ALA A 13 9.39 -7.74 4.27
CA ALA A 13 10.74 -8.15 3.93
C ALA A 13 11.66 -6.96 4.18
N ASP A 14 12.67 -7.15 5.02
CA ASP A 14 13.77 -6.22 5.22
C ASP A 14 15.09 -7.01 5.10
N PRO A 15 15.78 -6.92 3.95
CA PRO A 15 15.45 -6.11 2.77
C PRO A 15 14.34 -6.71 1.90
N LEU A 16 13.70 -5.89 1.06
CA LEU A 16 12.80 -6.37 0.01
C LEU A 16 13.57 -7.22 -1.01
N ALA A 17 12.98 -8.34 -1.44
CA ALA A 17 13.60 -9.22 -2.43
C ALA A 17 13.91 -8.47 -3.74
N GLU A 18 15.06 -8.75 -4.35
CA GLU A 18 15.50 -8.05 -5.58
C GLU A 18 14.50 -8.23 -6.74
N ASP A 19 13.83 -9.37 -6.82
CA ASP A 19 12.88 -9.72 -7.88
C ASP A 19 11.42 -9.37 -7.55
N TRP A 20 11.15 -8.55 -6.52
CA TRP A 20 9.78 -8.21 -6.07
C TRP A 20 8.87 -7.72 -7.21
N HIS A 21 9.41 -6.92 -8.13
CA HIS A 21 8.64 -6.39 -9.26
C HIS A 21 8.30 -7.51 -10.26
N ALA A 22 9.21 -8.45 -10.51
CA ALA A 22 8.94 -9.62 -11.33
C ALA A 22 7.90 -10.54 -10.69
N GLN A 23 7.93 -10.69 -9.35
CA GLN A 23 6.89 -11.41 -8.61
C GLN A 23 5.52 -10.73 -8.75
N LEU A 24 5.46 -9.39 -8.66
CA LEU A 24 4.22 -8.63 -8.87
C LEU A 24 3.65 -8.86 -10.27
N VAL A 25 4.46 -8.67 -11.31
CA VAL A 25 4.01 -8.83 -12.71
C VAL A 25 3.47 -10.25 -12.95
N ARG A 26 4.16 -11.27 -12.41
CA ARG A 26 3.73 -12.66 -12.50
C ARG A 26 2.39 -12.89 -11.81
N ARG A 27 2.20 -12.34 -10.61
CA ARG A 27 0.97 -12.47 -9.83
C ARG A 27 -0.23 -11.75 -10.45
N LEU A 28 0.02 -10.63 -11.12
CA LEU A 28 -0.99 -9.85 -11.83
C LEU A 28 -1.35 -10.46 -13.20
N GLY A 29 -0.43 -11.17 -13.84
CA GLY A 29 -0.57 -11.65 -15.22
C GLY A 29 -0.38 -10.56 -16.28
N TYR A 30 -0.01 -9.34 -15.87
CA TYR A 30 0.30 -8.21 -16.75
C TYR A 30 1.27 -7.25 -16.05
N ARG A 31 1.93 -6.41 -16.84
CA ARG A 31 2.77 -5.33 -16.32
C ARG A 31 1.90 -4.11 -15.98
N PRO A 32 1.89 -3.60 -14.73
CA PRO A 32 1.22 -2.35 -14.39
C PRO A 32 1.69 -1.22 -15.31
N ARG A 33 0.76 -0.35 -15.72
CA ARG A 33 1.05 0.80 -16.59
C ARG A 33 0.55 2.06 -15.91
N ARG A 34 1.29 3.16 -16.08
CA ARG A 34 0.92 4.50 -15.58
C ARG A 34 0.82 4.60 -14.05
N VAL A 35 1.36 3.63 -13.33
CA VAL A 35 1.52 3.65 -11.87
C VAL A 35 2.99 3.87 -11.51
N GLY A 36 3.25 4.47 -10.36
CA GLY A 36 4.61 4.68 -9.84
C GLY A 36 5.06 3.51 -8.96
N THR A 37 6.36 3.44 -8.67
CA THR A 37 6.97 2.39 -7.84
C THR A 37 6.30 2.26 -6.47
N TRP A 38 5.94 3.37 -5.81
CA TRP A 38 5.20 3.36 -4.54
C TRP A 38 3.89 2.56 -4.63
N THR A 39 3.15 2.76 -5.73
CA THR A 39 1.88 2.06 -5.97
C THR A 39 2.14 0.57 -6.22
N GLU A 40 3.14 0.24 -7.02
CA GLU A 40 3.51 -1.15 -7.29
C GLU A 40 3.96 -1.89 -6.02
N LEU A 41 4.71 -1.22 -5.13
CA LEU A 41 5.08 -1.76 -3.82
C LEU A 41 3.83 -2.04 -2.99
N ALA A 42 2.87 -1.11 -2.97
CA ALA A 42 1.62 -1.30 -2.25
C ALA A 42 0.84 -2.51 -2.80
N MET A 43 0.70 -2.61 -4.12
CA MET A 43 0.04 -3.76 -4.78
C MET A 43 0.75 -5.07 -4.45
N HIS A 44 2.09 -5.10 -4.52
CA HIS A 44 2.90 -6.29 -4.25
C HIS A 44 2.68 -6.82 -2.83
N GLY A 45 2.81 -5.94 -1.82
CA GLY A 45 2.66 -6.36 -0.44
C GLY A 45 1.22 -6.71 -0.08
N ALA A 46 0.24 -5.97 -0.59
CA ALA A 46 -1.17 -6.27 -0.37
C ALA A 46 -1.56 -7.65 -0.91
N LEU A 47 -1.20 -7.95 -2.16
CA LEU A 47 -1.45 -9.26 -2.78
C LEU A 47 -0.79 -10.39 -1.98
N ARG A 48 0.48 -10.22 -1.60
CA ARG A 48 1.18 -11.21 -0.78
C ARG A 48 0.52 -11.42 0.58
N CYS A 49 -0.01 -10.38 1.19
CA CYS A 49 -0.67 -10.47 2.50
C CYS A 49 -1.98 -11.27 2.40
N ILE A 50 -2.76 -11.02 1.35
CA ILE A 50 -4.00 -11.75 1.06
C ILE A 50 -3.71 -13.21 0.72
N ASP A 51 -2.69 -13.47 -0.12
CA ASP A 51 -2.24 -14.84 -0.41
C ASP A 51 -1.80 -15.56 0.88
N ALA A 52 -1.05 -14.88 1.76
CA ALA A 52 -0.61 -15.43 3.06
C ALA A 52 -1.75 -15.64 4.06
N ALA A 53 -2.84 -14.87 3.95
CA ALA A 53 -4.06 -15.07 4.75
C ALA A 53 -4.92 -16.24 4.23
N GLY A 54 -4.57 -16.82 3.07
CA GLY A 54 -5.38 -17.84 2.42
C GLY A 54 -6.69 -17.31 1.86
N GLU A 55 -6.81 -15.98 1.70
CA GLU A 55 -7.99 -15.32 1.16
C GLU A 55 -7.86 -15.20 -0.37
N ALA A 56 -8.90 -15.54 -1.12
CA ALA A 56 -8.89 -15.38 -2.58
C ALA A 56 -9.02 -13.90 -3.00
N ALA A 57 -9.67 -13.10 -2.17
CA ALA A 57 -9.86 -11.66 -2.31
C ALA A 57 -10.13 -11.04 -0.94
N LEU A 58 -9.86 -9.73 -0.80
CA LEU A 58 -10.19 -8.99 0.41
C LEU A 58 -11.73 -8.89 0.55
N PRO A 59 -12.34 -9.22 1.71
CA PRO A 59 -13.78 -9.10 1.90
C PRO A 59 -14.29 -7.67 1.70
N ALA A 60 -15.52 -7.52 1.17
CA ALA A 60 -16.07 -6.21 0.82
C ALA A 60 -16.23 -5.26 2.03
N GLY A 61 -16.52 -5.80 3.23
CA GLY A 61 -16.61 -5.01 4.46
C GLY A 61 -15.26 -4.77 5.14
N ALA A 62 -14.17 -5.37 4.66
CA ALA A 62 -12.85 -5.14 5.21
C ALA A 62 -12.36 -3.75 4.80
N ARG A 63 -11.69 -3.05 5.72
CA ARG A 63 -11.10 -1.73 5.45
C ARG A 63 -9.70 -1.86 4.88
N LEU A 64 -9.37 -1.03 3.90
CA LEU A 64 -8.00 -0.89 3.38
C LEU A 64 -7.34 0.37 3.94
N ARG A 65 -6.15 0.24 4.52
CA ARG A 65 -5.42 1.36 5.12
C ARG A 65 -3.97 1.29 4.70
N VAL A 66 -3.47 2.34 4.07
CA VAL A 66 -2.07 2.42 3.62
C VAL A 66 -1.38 3.57 4.34
N GLY A 67 -0.42 3.22 5.17
CA GLY A 67 0.49 4.12 5.84
C GLY A 67 1.74 4.40 5.03
N SER A 68 2.26 5.62 5.11
CA SER A 68 3.60 5.96 4.64
C SER A 68 4.15 7.15 5.41
N ARG A 69 5.48 7.28 5.50
CA ARG A 69 6.14 8.47 6.05
C ARG A 69 6.15 9.63 5.06
N ARG A 70 6.17 9.33 3.75
CA ARG A 70 6.35 10.33 2.69
C ARG A 70 5.36 10.20 1.53
N GLY A 71 4.64 9.09 1.43
CA GLY A 71 3.82 8.78 0.27
C GLY A 71 4.67 8.54 -0.99
N PRO A 72 4.13 8.82 -2.19
CA PRO A 72 4.82 8.64 -3.48
C PRO A 72 5.89 9.73 -3.67
N TRP A 73 6.96 9.63 -2.88
CA TRP A 73 8.02 10.63 -2.78
C TRP A 73 8.71 10.87 -4.12
N ALA A 74 9.06 9.82 -4.86
CA ALA A 74 9.78 9.96 -6.13
C ALA A 74 8.93 10.72 -7.16
N ALA A 75 7.66 10.36 -7.31
CA ALA A 75 6.74 11.06 -8.22
C ALA A 75 6.53 12.53 -7.78
N THR A 76 6.53 12.80 -6.47
CA THR A 76 6.41 14.16 -5.94
C THR A 76 7.63 15.01 -6.31
N CYS A 77 8.84 14.50 -6.07
CA CYS A 77 10.08 15.20 -6.43
C CYS A 77 10.19 15.45 -7.93
N THR A 78 9.97 14.42 -8.76
CA THR A 78 9.98 14.55 -10.22
C THR A 78 8.95 15.56 -10.70
N GLY A 79 7.78 15.62 -10.07
CA GLY A 79 6.76 16.63 -10.38
C GLY A 79 7.24 18.05 -10.09
N LEU A 80 7.89 18.28 -8.96
CA LEU A 80 8.43 19.61 -8.65
C LEU A 80 9.51 20.03 -9.66
N GLU A 81 10.42 19.12 -10.04
CA GLU A 81 11.44 19.39 -11.05
C GLU A 81 10.84 19.71 -12.43
N GLN A 82 9.78 18.99 -12.83
CA GLN A 82 9.07 19.24 -14.07
C GLN A 82 8.33 20.59 -14.06
N LEU A 83 7.75 20.97 -12.91
CA LEU A 83 7.11 22.26 -12.72
C LEU A 83 8.12 23.40 -12.87
N ASP A 84 9.27 23.28 -12.22
CA ASP A 84 10.37 24.27 -12.32
C ASP A 84 10.89 24.40 -13.76
N ALA A 85 10.87 23.30 -14.53
CA ALA A 85 11.22 23.28 -15.94
C ALA A 85 10.09 23.74 -16.89
N GLY A 86 8.90 24.10 -16.39
CA GLY A 86 7.76 24.54 -17.20
C GLY A 86 7.09 23.42 -18.02
N LEU A 87 7.22 22.16 -17.61
CA LEU A 87 6.68 20.99 -18.30
C LEU A 87 5.26 20.64 -17.81
N THR A 88 4.43 20.08 -18.72
CA THR A 88 3.14 19.50 -18.35
C THR A 88 3.31 18.15 -17.66
N MET A 89 2.53 17.88 -16.60
CA MET A 89 2.76 16.72 -15.72
C MET A 89 1.56 15.79 -15.53
N PRO A 90 0.79 15.38 -16.56
CA PRO A 90 -0.43 14.61 -16.34
C PRO A 90 -0.17 13.27 -15.64
N PHE A 91 0.86 12.52 -16.03
CA PHE A 91 1.17 11.22 -15.44
C PHE A 91 1.89 11.34 -14.10
N THR A 92 2.90 12.20 -14.00
CA THR A 92 3.63 12.42 -12.75
C THR A 92 2.71 12.92 -11.64
N PHE A 93 1.79 13.85 -11.97
CA PHE A 93 0.78 14.33 -11.04
C PHE A 93 -0.14 13.21 -10.58
N MET A 94 -0.63 12.35 -11.49
CA MET A 94 -1.44 11.20 -11.10
C MET A 94 -0.67 10.22 -10.20
N GLN A 95 0.59 9.94 -10.54
CA GLN A 95 1.44 9.04 -9.75
C GLN A 95 1.77 9.59 -8.36
N SER A 96 1.75 10.92 -8.18
CA SER A 96 1.95 11.55 -6.88
C SER A 96 0.69 11.58 -6.00
N GLN A 97 -0.48 11.14 -6.49
CA GLN A 97 -1.71 11.09 -5.70
C GLN A 97 -1.87 9.73 -4.98
N PRO A 98 -1.79 9.68 -3.63
CA PRO A 98 -2.00 8.43 -2.89
C PRO A 98 -3.40 7.82 -3.10
N ALA A 99 -4.41 8.65 -3.36
CA ALA A 99 -5.76 8.20 -3.64
C ALA A 99 -5.86 7.35 -4.93
N LEU A 100 -5.09 7.69 -5.97
CA LEU A 100 -5.05 6.89 -7.21
C LEU A 100 -4.33 5.56 -6.98
N ALA A 101 -3.30 5.55 -6.15
CA ALA A 101 -2.64 4.33 -5.73
C ALA A 101 -3.58 3.38 -4.95
N LEU A 102 -4.42 3.90 -4.04
CA LEU A 102 -5.45 3.11 -3.36
C LEU A 102 -6.43 2.47 -4.34
N ALA A 103 -6.84 3.19 -5.39
CA ALA A 103 -7.72 2.66 -6.42
C ALA A 103 -7.08 1.48 -7.15
N GLU A 104 -5.78 1.55 -7.46
CA GLU A 104 -5.03 0.46 -8.09
C GLU A 104 -4.84 -0.76 -7.17
N VAL A 105 -4.62 -0.54 -5.88
CA VAL A 105 -4.58 -1.63 -4.88
C VAL A 105 -5.96 -2.29 -4.78
N GLY A 106 -7.04 -1.51 -4.66
CA GLY A 106 -8.39 -2.07 -4.64
C GLY A 106 -8.69 -2.88 -5.91
N ARG A 107 -8.30 -2.36 -7.08
CA ARG A 107 -8.45 -3.05 -8.37
C ARG A 107 -7.69 -4.37 -8.42
N CYS A 108 -6.43 -4.43 -7.96
CA CYS A 108 -5.66 -5.68 -8.00
C CYS A 108 -6.14 -6.73 -6.99
N LEU A 109 -6.77 -6.28 -5.90
CA LEU A 109 -7.40 -7.16 -4.91
C LEU A 109 -8.83 -7.59 -5.30
N GLY A 110 -9.38 -7.09 -6.40
CA GLY A 110 -10.78 -7.31 -6.77
C GLY A 110 -11.76 -6.70 -5.75
N TRP A 111 -11.33 -5.69 -5.00
CA TRP A 111 -12.03 -5.14 -3.85
C TRP A 111 -12.58 -3.73 -4.11
N ARG A 112 -13.72 -3.44 -3.48
CA ARG A 112 -14.36 -2.12 -3.43
C ARG A 112 -14.89 -1.88 -2.02
N GLY A 113 -14.49 -0.79 -1.38
CA GLY A 113 -14.92 -0.47 -0.04
C GLY A 113 -14.26 0.77 0.53
N ASP A 114 -14.20 0.86 1.86
CA ASP A 114 -13.59 1.97 2.58
C ASP A 114 -12.05 1.83 2.61
N GLY A 115 -11.38 2.70 1.84
CA GLY A 115 -9.93 2.77 1.73
C GLY A 115 -9.40 4.14 2.14
N SER A 116 -8.29 4.20 2.88
CA SER A 116 -7.63 5.48 3.15
C SER A 116 -6.11 5.38 3.19
N PHE A 117 -5.49 6.53 2.95
CA PHE A 117 -4.05 6.73 3.04
C PHE A 117 -3.75 7.63 4.22
N VAL A 118 -2.71 7.30 4.99
CA VAL A 118 -2.33 8.04 6.20
C VAL A 118 -0.83 8.31 6.18
N LEU A 119 -0.46 9.58 6.21
CA LEU A 119 0.90 9.96 6.54
C LEU A 119 1.15 9.72 8.03
N ASN A 120 2.13 8.88 8.35
CA ASN A 120 2.43 8.51 9.73
C ASN A 120 3.94 8.37 9.96
N ARG A 121 4.36 8.56 11.21
CA ARG A 121 5.73 8.30 11.67
C ARG A 121 5.80 7.18 12.72
N ASP A 122 4.65 6.82 13.26
CA ASP A 122 4.46 5.89 14.36
C ASP A 122 3.41 4.86 13.93
N ALA A 123 3.88 3.64 13.71
CA ALA A 123 3.05 2.52 13.25
C ALA A 123 2.04 2.08 14.32
N GLU A 124 2.36 2.26 15.60
CA GLU A 124 1.45 1.93 16.69
C GLU A 124 0.29 2.92 16.78
N GLN A 125 0.58 4.22 16.60
CA GLN A 125 -0.47 5.25 16.49
C GLN A 125 -1.36 5.00 15.28
N LEU A 126 -0.78 4.63 14.13
CA LEU A 126 -1.55 4.27 12.96
C LEU A 126 -2.48 3.10 13.27
N LEU A 127 -1.98 2.03 13.88
CA LEU A 127 -2.79 0.87 14.23
C LEU A 127 -3.99 1.26 15.11
N ARG A 128 -3.76 2.06 16.16
CA ARG A 128 -4.85 2.56 17.02
C ARG A 128 -5.90 3.36 16.25
N LEU A 129 -5.48 4.20 15.31
CA LEU A 129 -6.40 4.99 14.49
C LEU A 129 -7.23 4.11 13.54
N VAL A 130 -6.59 3.14 12.88
CA VAL A 130 -7.20 2.41 11.76
C VAL A 130 -8.13 1.28 12.18
N VAL A 131 -7.96 0.73 13.39
CA VAL A 131 -8.89 -0.27 13.94
C VAL A 131 -10.26 0.34 14.26
N HIS A 132 -10.33 1.64 14.53
CA HIS A 132 -11.61 2.31 14.78
C HIS A 132 -12.50 2.31 13.53
N GLY A 133 -13.67 1.69 13.66
CA GLY A 133 -14.68 1.54 12.62
C GLY A 133 -14.47 0.36 11.68
N ALA A 134 -13.41 -0.45 11.86
CA ALA A 134 -13.33 -1.74 11.18
C ALA A 134 -14.38 -2.72 11.77
N GLY A 135 -15.12 -3.39 10.88
CA GLY A 135 -16.18 -4.33 11.25
C GLY A 135 -15.67 -5.77 11.38
N ALA A 136 -16.60 -6.73 11.31
CA ALA A 136 -16.30 -8.18 11.42
C ALA A 136 -15.33 -8.68 10.35
N ASP A 137 -15.36 -8.09 9.16
CA ASP A 137 -14.44 -8.41 8.06
C ASP A 137 -13.00 -7.89 8.30
N GLY A 138 -12.81 -7.07 9.32
CA GLY A 138 -11.52 -6.56 9.78
C GLY A 138 -10.87 -5.56 8.84
N LEU A 139 -9.54 -5.62 8.77
CA LEU A 139 -8.74 -4.65 8.01
C LEU A 139 -7.51 -5.26 7.34
N LEU A 140 -7.09 -4.61 6.27
CA LEU A 140 -5.81 -4.79 5.60
C LEU A 140 -5.01 -3.50 5.76
N LEU A 141 -3.94 -3.57 6.56
CA LEU A 141 -3.06 -2.45 6.87
C LEU A 141 -1.72 -2.64 6.18
N GLY A 142 -1.27 -1.64 5.41
CA GLY A 142 0.05 -1.62 4.78
C GLY A 142 0.89 -0.44 5.26
N GLN A 143 2.20 -0.63 5.37
CA GLN A 143 3.20 0.43 5.47
C GLN A 143 4.10 0.35 4.23
N VAL A 144 4.13 1.43 3.44
CA VAL A 144 4.81 1.46 2.14
C VAL A 144 5.76 2.65 2.05
N GLU A 145 7.01 2.37 1.68
CA GLU A 145 8.05 3.38 1.47
C GLU A 145 8.80 3.12 0.16
N GLU A 146 8.96 4.17 -0.65
CA GLU A 146 9.95 4.17 -1.73
C GLU A 146 11.34 4.45 -1.17
N ALA A 147 12.36 3.87 -1.83
CA ALA A 147 13.75 4.23 -1.58
C ALA A 147 13.97 5.73 -1.84
N GLY A 148 14.71 6.38 -0.94
CA GLY A 148 15.14 7.76 -1.13
C GLY A 148 15.61 8.40 0.17
N GLY A 149 16.71 9.15 0.13
CA GLY A 149 17.36 9.64 1.35
C GLY A 149 17.77 8.48 2.27
N ALA A 150 17.39 8.55 3.54
CA ALA A 150 17.73 7.53 4.56
C ALA A 150 16.69 6.40 4.72
N LEU A 151 15.62 6.37 3.92
CA LEU A 151 14.59 5.33 4.03
C LEU A 151 14.80 4.23 2.98
N PRO A 152 14.89 2.94 3.41
CA PRO A 152 14.89 1.83 2.49
C PRO A 152 13.51 1.64 1.86
N MET A 153 13.49 0.95 0.72
CA MET A 153 12.26 0.50 0.10
C MET A 153 11.56 -0.52 1.00
N ARG A 154 10.27 -0.33 1.26
CA ARG A 154 9.47 -1.18 2.16
C ARG A 154 8.07 -1.40 1.61
N SER A 155 7.57 -2.62 1.76
CA SER A 155 6.15 -2.94 1.64
C SER A 155 5.82 -4.01 2.67
N GLU A 156 5.20 -3.60 3.76
CA GLU A 156 4.87 -4.46 4.90
C GLU A 156 3.39 -4.37 5.22
N TRP A 157 2.74 -5.51 5.42
CA TRP A 157 1.29 -5.61 5.44
C TRP A 157 0.79 -6.59 6.50
N TRP A 158 -0.30 -6.22 7.15
CA TRP A 158 -1.01 -7.01 8.14
C TRP A 158 -2.46 -7.19 7.73
N ARG A 159 -2.92 -8.43 7.74
CA ARG A 159 -4.34 -8.77 7.73
C ARG A 159 -4.76 -8.99 9.18
N LEU A 160 -5.67 -8.15 9.67
CA LEU A 160 -6.17 -8.21 11.04
C LEU A 160 -7.68 -8.47 11.04
N LEU A 161 -8.11 -9.34 11.94
CA LEU A 161 -9.53 -9.63 12.22
C LEU A 161 -9.82 -9.37 13.69
N PRO A 162 -11.07 -9.07 14.06
CA PRO A 162 -11.49 -9.10 15.45
C PRO A 162 -11.16 -10.47 16.09
N ALA A 163 -10.72 -10.46 17.34
CA ALA A 163 -10.41 -11.67 18.12
C ALA A 163 -11.67 -12.41 18.57
#